data_AF-A0A969SCN0-F1
#
_entry.id   AF-A0A969SCN0-F1
#
_cell.length_a   1.000
_cell.length_b   1.000
_cell.length_c   1.000
_cell.angle_alpha   90.00
_cell.angle_beta   90.00
_cell.angle_gamma   90.00
#
_symmetry.space_group_name_H-M   'P 1'
#
loop_
_entity.id
_entity.type
_entity.pdbx_description
1 polymer ?
#
loop_
_entity_poly.entity_id
_entity_poly.type
_entity_poly.pdbx_seq_one_letter_code
_entity_poly.pdbx_strand_id
1 'polypeptide(L)' 'MKGVTQPIKAQFSVTDGATPVVDGTFTMKRLSWKIGDKEWSDTSVVADEVKVAFKFTTLK' A
#
# COMPACT_ATOMS: atom_id res chain seq x y z
N MET A 1 -0.92 8.14 -5.96
CA MET A 1 0.29 7.54 -6.57
C MET A 1 0.31 7.87 -8.06
N LYS A 2 1.46 8.14 -8.68
CA LYS A 2 1.59 8.46 -10.13
C LYS A 2 0.56 9.49 -10.65
N GLY A 3 0.33 10.57 -9.90
CA GLY A 3 -0.66 11.61 -10.26
C GLY A 3 -2.14 11.20 -10.16
N VAL A 4 -2.44 9.95 -9.76
CA VAL A 4 -3.80 9.46 -9.53
C VAL A 4 -4.08 9.34 -8.03
N THR A 5 -5.24 9.81 -7.60
CA THR A 5 -5.71 9.74 -6.20
C THR A 5 -6.89 8.81 -6.11
N GLN A 6 -6.82 7.86 -5.17
CA GLN A 6 -7.87 6.88 -4.91
C GLN A 6 -7.93 6.63 -3.40
N PRO A 7 -9.12 6.44 -2.83
CA PRO A 7 -9.27 6.09 -1.42
C PRO A 7 -8.78 4.66 -1.16
N ILE A 8 -8.07 4.46 -0.05
CA ILE A 8 -7.62 3.16 0.46
C ILE A 8 -8.04 3.03 1.93
N LYS A 9 -8.48 1.83 2.31
CA LYS A 9 -8.68 1.45 3.71
C LYS A 9 -7.55 0.51 4.12
N ALA A 10 -6.90 0.80 5.23
CA ALA A 10 -5.85 -0.03 5.80
C ALA A 10 -6.25 -0.49 7.20
N GLN A 11 -6.00 -1.77 7.49
CA GLN A 11 -6.05 -2.27 8.86
C GLN A 11 -4.67 -2.10 9.48
N PHE A 12 -4.63 -1.59 10.70
CA PHE A 12 -3.38 -1.34 11.42
C PHE A 12 -3.56 -1.63 12.92
N SER A 13 -2.43 -1.92 13.55
CA SER A 13 -2.27 -2.10 14.98
C SER A 13 -1.38 -0.99 15.52
N VAL A 14 -1.57 -0.66 16.80
CA VAL A 14 -0.72 0.28 17.53
C VAL A 14 -0.09 -0.47 18.69
N THR A 15 1.23 -0.37 18.79
CA THR A 15 1.99 -0.83 19.97
C THR A 15 2.43 0.40 20.75
N ASP A 16 1.94 0.52 21.98
CA ASP A 16 2.26 1.63 22.88
C ASP A 16 3.69 1.55 23.43
N GLY A 17 4.23 2.71 23.82
CA GLY A 17 5.57 2.84 24.40
C GLY A 17 6.06 4.28 24.37
N ALA A 18 7.32 4.50 24.76
CA ALA A 18 7.94 5.83 24.70
C ALA A 18 7.96 6.43 23.28
N THR A 19 8.00 5.55 22.27
CA THR A 19 7.77 5.88 20.86
C THR A 19 6.73 4.89 20.32
N PRO A 20 5.46 5.30 20.18
CA PRO A 20 4.43 4.44 19.63
C PRO A 20 4.78 3.95 18.22
N VAL A 21 4.48 2.68 17.97
CA VAL A 21 4.69 2.03 16.67
C VAL A 21 3.33 1.73 16.06
N VAL A 22 3.14 2.14 14.80
CA VAL A 22 1.95 1.82 14.02
C VAL A 22 2.34 0.90 12.88
N ASP A 23 1.87 -0.33 12.89
CA ASP A 23 2.11 -1.31 11.84
C ASP A 23 0.79 -1.74 11.20
N GLY A 24 0.81 -2.01 9.91
CA GLY A 24 -0.41 -2.38 9.21
C GLY A 24 -0.17 -2.82 7.78
N THR A 25 -1.24 -3.28 7.17
CA THR A 25 -1.22 -3.68 5.76
C THR A 25 -2.50 -3.23 5.07
N PHE A 26 -2.38 -2.99 3.77
CA PHE A 26 -3.53 -2.85 2.90
C PHE A 26 -3.24 -3.49 1.56
N THR A 27 -4.32 -3.82 0.86
CA THR A 27 -4.24 -4.38 -0.49
C THR A 27 -4.74 -3.35 -1.48
N MET A 28 -4.06 -3.23 -2.62
CA MET A 28 -4.43 -2.33 -3.71
C MET A 28 -4.21 -2.99 -5.07
N LYS A 29 -4.84 -2.44 -6.11
CA LYS A 29 -4.62 -2.85 -7.50
C LYS A 29 -3.63 -1.91 -8.19
N ARG A 30 -2.49 -2.41 -8.65
CA ARG A 30 -1.43 -1.58 -9.26
C ARG A 30 -1.91 -0.81 -10.49
N LEU A 31 -2.82 -1.40 -11.27
CA LEU A 31 -3.31 -0.81 -12.51
C LEU A 31 -4.26 0.37 -12.26
N SER A 32 -4.91 0.46 -11.10
CA SER A 32 -5.73 1.63 -10.73
C SER A 32 -4.92 2.93 -10.62
N TRP A 33 -3.59 2.86 -10.51
CA TRP A 33 -2.67 4.00 -10.58
C TRP A 33 -1.74 3.96 -11.80
N LYS A 34 -2.05 3.12 -12.80
CA LYS A 34 -1.24 2.93 -14.02
C LYS A 34 0.19 2.47 -13.71
N ILE A 35 0.39 1.66 -12.66
CA ILE A 35 1.70 1.10 -12.30
C ILE A 35 1.87 -0.23 -13.04
N GLY A 36 2.91 -0.32 -13.89
CA GLY A 36 3.10 -1.46 -14.80
C GLY A 36 2.08 -1.48 -15.93
N ASP A 37 1.95 -0.38 -16.66
CA ASP A 37 0.99 -0.22 -17.76
C ASP A 37 1.57 -0.77 -19.10
N LYS A 38 0.75 -0.80 -20.17
CA LYS A 38 1.07 -1.33 -21.51
C LYS A 38 1.40 -2.83 -21.49
N GLU A 39 2.60 -3.22 -21.93
CA GLU A 39 3.05 -4.61 -22.01
C GLU A 39 3.04 -5.31 -20.63
N TRP A 40 3.14 -4.54 -19.55
CA TRP A 40 3.09 -5.04 -18.17
C TRP A 40 1.68 -5.06 -17.57
N SER A 41 0.66 -4.70 -18.34
CA SER A 41 -0.73 -4.70 -17.86
C SER A 41 -1.36 -6.08 -17.77
N ASP A 42 -0.71 -7.10 -18.36
CA ASP A 42 -1.20 -8.46 -18.34
C ASP A 42 -1.18 -9.05 -16.92
N THR A 43 -2.37 -9.23 -16.35
CA THR A 43 -2.55 -9.76 -15.00
C THR A 43 -2.35 -11.26 -14.88
N SER A 44 -2.26 -11.97 -16.01
CA SER A 44 -1.88 -13.40 -16.03
C SER A 44 -0.39 -13.61 -15.78
N VAL A 45 0.44 -12.61 -16.12
CA VAL A 45 1.89 -12.64 -15.90
C VAL A 45 2.26 -11.97 -14.58
N VAL A 46 1.67 -10.79 -14.29
CA VAL A 46 1.91 -10.06 -13.05
C VAL A 46 0.59 -9.68 -12.41
N ALA A 47 0.29 -10.28 -11.26
CA ALA A 47 -0.93 -10.01 -10.51
C ALA A 47 -1.15 -8.49 -10.32
N ASP A 48 -2.40 -8.07 -10.48
CA ASP A 48 -2.79 -6.67 -10.23
C ASP A 48 -2.81 -6.37 -8.73
N GLU A 49 -3.14 -7.38 -7.92
CA GLU A 49 -3.22 -7.25 -6.48
C GLU A 49 -1.83 -7.13 -5.84
N VAL A 50 -1.64 -6.03 -5.10
CA VAL A 50 -0.42 -5.73 -4.37
C VAL A 50 -0.77 -5.50 -2.91
N LYS A 51 -0.15 -6.29 -2.04
CA LYS A 51 -0.19 -6.08 -0.59
C LYS A 51 0.94 -5.15 -0.19
N VAL A 52 0.58 -4.01 0.39
CA VAL A 52 1.53 -3.05 0.95
C VAL A 52 1.55 -3.21 2.46
N ALA A 53 2.73 -3.46 3.02
CA ALA A 53 2.96 -3.46 4.46
C ALA A 53 3.68 -2.18 4.85
N PHE A 54 3.31 -1.60 5.98
CA PHE A 54 3.92 -0.39 6.50
C PHE A 54 4.18 -0.51 8.01
N LYS A 55 5.17 0.25 8.45
CA LYS A 55 5.50 0.45 9.86
C LYS A 55 5.96 1.89 10.03
N PHE A 56 5.30 2.62 10.90
CA PHE A 56 5.63 4.01 11.21
C PHE A 56 5.97 4.14 12.69
N THR A 57 6.84 5.10 12.98
CA THR A 57 7.13 5.58 14.33
C THR A 57 6.92 7.08 14.36
N THR A 58 6.35 7.60 15.43
CA THR A 58 6.25 9.04 15.61
C THR A 58 7.65 9.61 15.86
N LEU A 59 8.05 10.64 15.11
CA LEU A 59 9.16 11.50 15.51
C LEU A 59 8.64 12.46 16.59
N LYS A 60 9.43 12.66 17.65
CA LYS A 60 9.19 13.69 18.66
C LYS A 60 9.34 15.08 18.06
#